data_AF-A0A3D4FXN8-F1
#
_entry.id   AF-A0A3D4FXN8-F1
#
_cell.length_a   1.000
_cell.length_b   1.000
_cell.length_c   1.000
_cell.angle_alpha   90.00
_cell.angle_beta   90.00
_cell.angle_gamma   90.00
#
_symmetry.space_group_name_H-M   'P 1'
#
loop_
_entity.id
_entity.type
_entity.pdbx_description
1 polymer ?
#
loop_
_entity_poly.entity_id
_entity_poly.type
_entity_poly.pdbx_seq_one_letter_code
_entity_poly.pdbx_strand_id
1 'polypeptide(L)' 'MHPERFVSLFVTTLVVVVALFGLGVAVAEGQADDGFVPVTDEMLQNPSPDDWLMWRRTLNGWGY' A
#
# COMPACT_ATOMS: atom_id res chain seq x y z
N MET A 1 -31.95 -8.24 -41.50
CA MET A 1 -31.23 -8.16 -40.21
C MET A 1 -30.68 -9.53 -39.91
N HIS A 2 -29.39 -9.66 -39.59
CA HIS A 2 -28.71 -10.94 -39.29
C HIS A 2 -28.52 -11.06 -37.77
N PRO A 3 -29.50 -11.62 -37.04
CA PRO A 3 -29.50 -11.66 -35.57
C PRO A 3 -28.27 -12.41 -35.01
N GLU A 4 -27.76 -13.39 -35.73
CA GLU A 4 -26.52 -14.13 -35.43
C GLU A 4 -25.28 -13.24 -35.26
N ARG A 5 -25.18 -12.13 -36.01
CA ARG A 5 -24.06 -11.17 -35.87
C ARG A 5 -24.20 -10.33 -34.60
N PHE A 6 -25.44 -10.04 -34.20
CA PHE A 6 -25.76 -9.29 -32.99
C PHE A 6 -25.46 -10.11 -31.74
N VAL A 7 -25.82 -11.40 -31.75
CA VAL A 7 -25.52 -12.35 -30.67
C VAL A 7 -24.01 -12.56 -30.53
N SER A 8 -23.29 -12.72 -31.64
CA SER A 8 -21.83 -12.92 -31.63
C SER A 8 -21.07 -11.70 -31.09
N LEU A 9 -21.46 -10.48 -31.46
CA LEU A 9 -20.89 -9.24 -30.93
C LEU A 9 -21.16 -9.09 -29.43
N PHE A 10 -22.37 -9.42 -28.98
CA PHE A 10 -22.74 -9.36 -27.57
C PHE A 10 -21.92 -10.34 -26.73
N VAL A 11 -21.79 -11.59 -27.17
CA VAL A 11 -20.99 -12.61 -26.48
C VAL A 11 -19.51 -12.22 -26.43
N THR A 12 -18.96 -11.71 -27.53
CA THR A 12 -17.56 -11.28 -27.58
C THR A 12 -17.30 -10.12 -26.63
N THR A 13 -18.20 -9.14 -26.59
CA THR A 13 -18.12 -7.99 -25.67
C THR A 13 -18.18 -8.45 -24.22
N LEU A 14 -19.09 -9.37 -23.89
CA LEU A 14 -19.23 -9.93 -22.55
C LEU A 14 -17.95 -10.65 -22.11
N VAL A 15 -17.35 -11.46 -22.98
CA VAL A 15 -16.09 -12.18 -22.69
C VAL A 15 -14.93 -11.21 -22.43
N VAL A 16 -14.82 -10.15 -23.24
CA VAL A 16 -13.79 -9.12 -23.06
C VAL A 16 -13.97 -8.40 -21.73
N VAL A 17 -15.21 -8.03 -21.38
CA VAL A 17 -15.51 -7.39 -20.11
C VAL A 17 -15.11 -8.30 -18.94
N VAL A 18 -15.53 -9.57 -18.95
CA VAL A 18 -15.16 -10.53 -17.90
C VAL A 18 -13.64 -10.72 -17.80
N ALA A 19 -12.94 -10.81 -18.94
CA ALA A 19 -11.49 -10.94 -18.97
C ALA A 19 -10.78 -9.72 -18.38
N LEU A 20 -11.28 -8.51 -18.67
CA LEU A 20 -10.74 -7.25 -18.14
C LEU A 20 -10.96 -7.11 -16.62
N PHE A 21 -12.09 -7.59 -16.09
CA PHE A 21 -12.37 -7.58 -14.65
C PHE A 21 -11.77 -8.78 -13.89
N GLY A 22 -11.34 -9.83 -14.60
CA GLY A 22 -10.71 -11.02 -14.03
C GLY A 22 -9.20 -10.89 -13.79
N LEU A 23 -8.55 -9.83 -14.32
CA LEU A 23 -7.20 -9.46 -13.91
C LEU A 23 -7.27 -9.00 -12.44
N GLY A 24 -6.93 -9.91 -11.54
CA GLY A 24 -6.98 -9.68 -10.09
C GLY A 24 -6.35 -8.36 -9.72
N VAL A 25 -7.07 -7.58 -8.91
CA VAL A 25 -6.51 -6.40 -8.25
C VAL A 25 -5.41 -6.91 -7.34
N ALA A 26 -4.17 -6.50 -7.59
CA ALA A 26 -3.10 -6.68 -6.63
C ALA A 26 -3.49 -5.90 -5.36
N VAL A 27 -3.96 -6.63 -4.34
CA VAL A 27 -4.13 -6.06 -3.01
C VAL A 27 -2.73 -5.79 -2.48
N ALA A 28 -2.42 -4.51 -2.30
CA ALA A 28 -1.24 -4.12 -1.56
C ALA A 28 -1.44 -4.55 -0.11
N GLU A 29 -0.74 -5.60 0.31
CA GLU A 29 -0.68 -5.94 1.73
C GLU A 29 0.17 -4.89 2.45
N GLY A 30 -0.37 -4.34 3.54
CA GLY A 30 0.39 -3.47 4.41
C GLY A 30 1.56 -4.24 5.02
N GLN A 31 2.65 -3.54 5.33
CA GLN A 31 3.79 -4.16 5.98
C GLN A 31 3.33 -4.76 7.32
N ALA A 32 3.56 -6.06 7.50
CA ALA A 32 3.16 -6.78 8.70
C ALA A 32 3.88 -6.16 9.92
N ASP A 33 3.13 -5.98 11.00
CA ASP A 33 3.62 -5.39 12.25
C ASP A 33 4.38 -6.44 13.10
N ASP A 34 5.38 -7.07 12.50
CA ASP A 34 6.06 -8.23 13.09
C ASP A 34 7.08 -7.86 14.17
N GLY A 35 7.15 -6.58 14.55
CA GLY A 35 8.11 -6.11 15.54
C GLY A 35 8.30 -4.61 15.62
N PHE A 36 7.31 -3.79 15.27
CA PHE A 36 7.40 -2.36 15.53
C PHE A 36 7.42 -2.11 17.05
N VAL A 37 8.42 -1.38 17.52
CA VAL A 37 8.48 -0.90 18.90
C VAL A 37 7.92 0.52 18.92
N PRO A 38 6.81 0.78 19.63
CA PRO A 38 6.26 2.13 19.74
C PRO A 38 7.29 3.08 20.36
N VAL A 39 7.48 4.24 19.72
CA VAL A 39 8.36 5.28 20.24
C VAL A 39 7.77 5.83 21.54
N THR A 40 8.56 5.81 22.62
CA THR A 40 8.15 6.33 23.93
C THR A 40 8.70 7.73 24.18
N ASP A 41 8.16 8.41 25.19
CA ASP A 41 8.67 9.71 25.62
C ASP A 41 10.14 9.62 26.07
N GLU A 42 10.54 8.53 26.72
CA GLU A 42 11.92 8.29 27.12
C GLU A 42 12.86 8.18 25.91
N MET A 43 12.43 7.52 24.83
CA MET A 43 13.19 7.42 23.59
C MET A 43 13.37 8.78 22.91
N LEU A 44 12.38 9.67 22.98
CA LEU A 44 12.47 11.03 22.43
C LEU A 44 13.42 11.92 23.24
N GLN A 45 13.50 11.70 24.56
CA GLN A 45 14.37 12.46 25.44
C GLN A 45 15.82 11.97 25.38
N ASN A 46 16.03 10.66 25.25
CA ASN A 46 17.34 10.03 25.23
C ASN A 46 17.39 8.87 24.22
N PRO A 47 17.42 9.15 22.91
CA PRO A 47 17.44 8.12 21.88
C PRO A 47 18.76 7.34 21.89
N SER A 48 18.73 6.10 21.41
CA SER A 48 19.94 5.30 21.15
C SER A 48 20.95 6.09 20.30
N PRO A 49 22.27 5.86 20.43
CA PRO A 49 23.28 6.40 19.52
C PRO A 49 22.98 6.20 18.02
N ASP A 50 22.30 5.11 17.69
CA ASP A 50 21.98 4.72 16.31
C ASP A 50 20.64 5.30 15.81
N ASP A 51 19.84 5.89 16.70
CA ASP A 51 18.48 6.33 16.39
C ASP A 51 18.41 7.85 16.15
N TRP A 52 17.71 8.23 15.07
CA TRP A 52 17.40 9.61 14.71
C TRP A 52 15.90 9.81 14.50
N LEU A 53 15.16 9.83 15.61
CA LEU A 53 13.67 9.82 15.61
C LEU A 53 13.04 11.19 15.33
N MET A 54 13.84 12.26 15.28
CA MET A 54 13.41 13.65 15.09
C MET A 54 14.48 14.41 14.30
N TRP A 55 14.12 15.49 13.58
CA TRP A 55 15.07 16.28 12.77
C TRP A 55 16.35 16.71 13.52
N ARG A 56 16.24 17.06 14.80
CA ARG A 56 17.38 17.43 15.67
C ARG A 56 17.68 16.39 16.76
N ARG A 57 17.28 15.13 16.55
CA ARG A 57 17.47 13.97 17.43
C ARG A 57 16.76 14.05 18.79
N THR A 58 17.05 15.06 19.60
CA THR A 58 16.49 15.30 20.94
C THR A 58 15.64 16.58 20.99
N LEU A 59 14.75 16.67 21.99
CA LEU A 59 13.86 17.83 22.18
C LEU A 59 14.60 19.16 22.41
N ASN A 60 15.85 19.11 22.89
CA ASN A 60 16.68 20.31 23.07
C ASN A 60 17.09 20.99 21.74
N GLY A 61 17.00 20.29 20.60
CA GLY A 61 17.28 20.84 19.28
C GLY A 61 18.76 20.95 18.88
N TRP A 62 19.71 20.38 19.63
CA TRP A 62 21.15 20.61 19.41
C TRP A 62 21.69 19.87 18.17
N GLY A 63 21.10 18.71 17.84
CA GLY A 63 21.41 17.97 16.62
C GLY A 63 22.74 17.23 16.63
N TYR A 64 23.14 16.69 17.79
CA TYR A 64 24.18 15.66 17.91
C TYR A 64 23.68 14.54 18.82
#